data_AF-A0A415QJQ5-F1
#
_entry.id   AF-A0A415QJQ5-F1
#
_cell.length_a   1.000
_cell.length_b   1.000
_cell.length_c   1.000
_cell.angle_alpha   90.00
_cell.angle_beta   90.00
_cell.angle_gamma   90.00
#
_symmetry.space_group_name_H-M   'P 1'
#
loop_
_entity.id
_entity.type
_entity.pdbx_description
1 polymer ?
#
loop_
_entity_poly.entity_id
_entity_poly.type
_entity_poly.pdbx_seq_one_letter_code
_entity_poly.pdbx_strand_id
1 'polypeptide(L)'
;MYVGTTLDGAWSFSGSFSGCTGSVNASTGAITVTGLTADSGSVTVTAMKRGYASLTAVYSLSKAYPGPNGEPAVVYSVRPSADVIVKDKTGTFTPASISCEKLKQIGNSAPYVTTEKTLKYQLSDGNLTDYTGAVSVGSATWIEFTLYEGSTVLDRERVPVIADGKDGIDANLLDWIEEWNGNKTDVGRELIISPRMVAGKKESSGKFTGVMFGRDMIEVDGVMQTGLFGMKNGDLTFSIDAQTGDAFFGGTVLVRKDAKNFVTMNYKDTDDWGLKGVIDGNEDKPVFQLGSVNKIGNFNITNSCIGKSTDRDNPTAGMSLYEEFIKFKEANRLSMIGSNVYPLSTGLKGVARFINKDYNRTLTNYGVEVDVSGANENIAIDILNGDVKLGNGVVKGGRYVLKYTSSLSGYQIGDDDEYIVCTNSSKVDLKLPATPKQGKTIWVKQLGSGMVGIIPQGNHKMYYRGSNYNWGLINDKSGGVTVLAMITFIGNVNGANCWVMNTMDVAGIKFGDD
;
A
#
# COMPACT_ATOMS: atom_id res chain seq x y z
N MET A 1 10.85 -6.69 -119.38
CA MET A 1 10.16 -7.76 -120.13
C MET A 1 10.55 -9.08 -119.52
N TYR A 2 9.61 -9.99 -119.28
CA TYR A 2 9.90 -11.30 -118.69
C TYR A 2 9.52 -12.40 -119.67
N VAL A 3 10.34 -13.44 -119.76
CA VAL A 3 9.99 -14.71 -120.41
C VAL A 3 9.77 -15.71 -119.29
N GLY A 4 8.51 -16.08 -119.05
CA GLY A 4 8.13 -16.78 -117.82
C GLY A 4 8.45 -15.91 -116.59
N THR A 5 9.24 -16.45 -115.67
CA THR A 5 9.69 -15.74 -114.45
C THR A 5 11.08 -15.11 -114.58
N THR A 6 11.77 -15.28 -115.72
CA THR A 6 13.13 -14.77 -115.92
C THR A 6 13.10 -13.43 -116.63
N LEU A 7 13.84 -12.44 -116.12
CA LEU A 7 13.96 -11.12 -116.74
C LEU A 7 14.74 -11.26 -118.05
N ASP A 8 14.09 -10.92 -119.18
CA ASP A 8 14.78 -10.80 -120.45
C ASP A 8 15.32 -9.38 -120.61
N GLY A 9 16.65 -9.25 -120.70
CA GLY A 9 17.36 -7.98 -120.79
C GLY A 9 17.45 -7.41 -122.21
N ALA A 10 18.11 -6.25 -122.33
CA ALA A 10 18.38 -5.53 -123.58
C ALA A 10 17.13 -5.01 -124.33
N TRP A 11 16.03 -4.76 -123.60
CA TRP A 11 14.87 -4.04 -124.12
C TRP A 11 15.00 -2.54 -123.82
N SER A 12 14.66 -1.70 -124.79
CA SER A 12 14.48 -0.25 -124.61
C SER A 12 13.00 0.11 -124.61
N PHE A 13 12.58 0.99 -123.70
CA PHE A 13 11.18 1.38 -123.53
C PHE A 13 10.95 2.85 -123.90
N SER A 14 9.79 3.15 -124.47
CA SER A 14 9.33 4.52 -124.74
C SER A 14 7.85 4.65 -124.46
N GLY A 15 7.40 5.81 -124.01
CA GLY A 15 6.00 6.09 -123.71
C GLY A 15 5.37 7.17 -124.59
N SER A 16 4.10 7.01 -124.92
CA SER A 16 3.23 8.06 -125.45
C SER A 16 2.07 8.30 -124.48
N PHE A 17 1.84 9.56 -124.12
CA PHE A 17 0.84 9.98 -123.13
C PHE A 17 -0.29 10.73 -123.84
N SER A 18 -1.54 10.41 -123.51
CA SER A 18 -2.75 11.07 -124.01
C SER A 18 -3.67 11.41 -122.85
N GLY A 19 -4.20 12.63 -122.79
CA GLY A 19 -5.05 13.10 -121.67
C GLY A 19 -4.36 13.12 -120.29
N CYS A 20 -3.04 12.87 -120.26
CA CYS A 20 -2.20 12.87 -119.07
C CYS A 20 -0.78 13.32 -119.42
N THR A 21 -0.01 13.71 -118.40
CA THR A 21 1.40 14.08 -118.52
C THR A 21 2.26 13.12 -117.69
N GLY A 22 3.49 12.86 -118.13
CA GLY A 22 4.36 11.93 -117.43
C GLY A 22 5.63 11.57 -118.21
N SER A 23 6.31 10.52 -117.76
CA SER A 23 7.52 9.97 -118.41
C SER A 23 7.58 8.44 -118.29
N VAL A 24 8.31 7.80 -119.20
CA VAL A 24 8.63 6.36 -119.14
C VAL A 24 10.14 6.20 -119.06
N ASN A 25 10.61 5.43 -118.08
CA ASN A 25 12.03 5.14 -117.94
C ASN A 25 12.48 4.18 -119.05
N ALA A 26 13.43 4.62 -119.89
CA ALA A 26 13.84 3.88 -121.07
C ALA A 26 14.51 2.53 -120.80
N SER A 27 15.06 2.32 -119.60
CA SER A 27 15.78 1.09 -119.23
C SER A 27 14.90 0.09 -118.48
N THR A 28 13.90 0.57 -117.72
CA THR A 28 13.06 -0.29 -116.87
C THR A 28 11.62 -0.41 -117.34
N GLY A 29 11.13 0.51 -118.16
CA GLY A 29 9.73 0.59 -118.58
C GLY A 29 8.79 1.16 -117.52
N ALA A 30 9.30 1.62 -116.37
CA ALA A 30 8.49 2.23 -115.32
C ALA A 30 7.79 3.51 -115.82
N ILE A 31 6.48 3.61 -115.61
CA ILE A 31 5.64 4.74 -116.00
C ILE A 31 5.42 5.64 -114.78
N THR A 32 5.71 6.93 -114.92
CA THR A 32 5.34 7.95 -113.94
C THR A 32 4.36 8.91 -114.58
N VAL A 33 3.12 8.97 -114.07
CA VAL A 33 2.11 9.95 -114.49
C VAL A 33 2.08 11.09 -113.47
N THR A 34 2.32 12.32 -113.92
CA THR A 34 2.39 13.52 -113.08
C THR A 34 1.06 14.26 -112.97
N GLY A 35 0.12 14.01 -113.87
CA GLY A 35 -1.23 14.59 -113.81
C GLY A 35 -2.12 14.16 -114.97
N LEU A 36 -3.43 14.28 -114.77
CA LEU A 36 -4.46 14.11 -115.80
C LEU A 36 -4.84 15.49 -116.35
N THR A 37 -4.64 15.71 -117.64
CA THR A 37 -5.04 16.96 -118.33
C THR A 37 -6.47 16.91 -118.86
N ALA A 38 -7.09 15.73 -118.87
CA ALA A 38 -8.51 15.50 -119.14
C ALA A 38 -9.12 14.58 -118.08
N ASP A 39 -10.43 14.35 -118.13
CA ASP A 39 -11.11 13.47 -117.16
C ASP A 39 -10.77 11.99 -117.34
N SER A 40 -10.21 11.64 -118.48
CA SER A 40 -9.52 10.37 -118.71
C SER A 40 -8.18 10.60 -119.41
N GLY A 41 -7.20 9.75 -119.10
CA GLY A 41 -5.89 9.74 -119.74
C GLY A 41 -5.39 8.33 -119.95
N SER A 42 -4.48 8.13 -120.90
CA SER A 42 -3.83 6.86 -121.16
C SER A 42 -2.34 7.01 -121.45
N VAL A 43 -1.57 5.98 -121.08
CA VAL A 43 -0.14 5.87 -121.39
C VAL A 43 0.07 4.59 -122.17
N THR A 44 0.60 4.72 -123.39
CA THR A 44 1.03 3.59 -124.22
C THR A 44 2.53 3.42 -124.10
N VAL A 45 2.99 2.30 -123.55
CA VAL A 45 4.40 1.93 -123.47
C VAL A 45 4.74 0.98 -124.60
N THR A 46 5.81 1.28 -125.33
CA THR A 46 6.38 0.42 -126.38
C THR A 46 7.75 -0.09 -125.92
N ALA A 47 7.96 -1.40 -125.97
CA ALA A 47 9.23 -2.06 -125.72
C ALA A 47 9.84 -2.56 -127.04
N MET A 48 11.11 -2.26 -127.29
CA MET A 48 11.84 -2.68 -128.49
C MET A 48 13.13 -3.42 -128.15
N LYS A 49 13.48 -4.44 -128.93
CA LYS A 49 14.74 -5.18 -128.86
C LYS A 49 15.19 -5.56 -130.26
N ARG A 50 16.46 -5.32 -130.59
CA ARG A 50 17.00 -5.53 -131.95
C ARG A 50 16.77 -6.99 -132.39
N GLY A 51 16.15 -7.18 -133.56
CA GLY A 51 15.83 -8.50 -134.10
C GLY A 51 14.48 -9.08 -133.63
N TYR A 52 13.72 -8.36 -132.81
CA TYR A 52 12.39 -8.76 -132.33
C TYR A 52 11.33 -7.71 -132.69
N ALA A 53 10.07 -8.13 -132.79
CA ALA A 53 8.94 -7.23 -132.98
C ALA A 53 8.72 -6.36 -131.73
N SER A 54 8.31 -5.11 -131.93
CA SER A 54 7.96 -4.21 -130.83
C SER A 54 6.68 -4.66 -130.12
N LEU A 55 6.65 -4.54 -128.80
CA LEU A 55 5.50 -4.90 -127.97
C LEU A 55 4.92 -3.64 -127.31
N THR A 56 3.59 -3.53 -127.26
CA THR A 56 2.91 -2.37 -126.67
C THR A 56 1.93 -2.76 -125.56
N ALA A 57 1.81 -1.90 -124.55
CA ALA A 57 0.82 -1.98 -123.48
C ALA A 57 0.22 -0.61 -123.20
N VAL A 58 -1.09 -0.54 -122.95
CA VAL A 58 -1.81 0.72 -122.68
C VAL A 58 -2.36 0.70 -121.26
N TYR A 59 -2.09 1.75 -120.50
CA TYR A 59 -2.63 1.97 -119.15
C TYR A 59 -3.58 3.17 -119.15
N SER A 60 -4.80 3.01 -118.64
CA SER A 60 -5.83 4.07 -118.63
C SER A 60 -6.14 4.56 -117.21
N LEU A 61 -6.45 5.85 -117.07
CA LEU A 61 -6.73 6.57 -115.82
C LEU A 61 -7.99 7.43 -115.97
N SER A 62 -8.72 7.68 -114.88
CA SER A 62 -9.94 8.53 -114.88
C SER A 62 -10.10 9.31 -113.57
N LYS A 63 -10.69 10.51 -113.61
CA LYS A 63 -11.05 11.32 -112.42
C LYS A 63 -12.40 10.85 -111.82
N ALA A 64 -12.61 11.13 -110.53
CA ALA A 64 -13.88 10.88 -109.82
C ALA A 64 -14.37 12.16 -109.10
N TYR A 65 -15.71 12.38 -109.04
CA TYR A 65 -16.36 13.53 -108.40
C TYR A 65 -17.41 13.10 -107.35
N PRO A 66 -17.48 13.72 -106.16
CA PRO A 66 -18.51 13.44 -105.15
C PRO A 66 -19.83 14.22 -105.38
N GLY A 67 -20.96 13.71 -104.86
CA GLY A 67 -22.30 14.30 -104.98
C GLY A 67 -22.66 15.37 -103.93
N PRO A 68 -23.80 16.08 -104.07
CA PRO A 68 -24.24 17.17 -103.17
C PRO A 68 -24.69 16.70 -101.78
N ASN A 69 -24.61 17.59 -100.78
CA ASN A 69 -25.03 17.35 -99.38
C ASN A 69 -26.56 17.31 -99.22
N GLY A 70 -27.07 16.53 -98.26
CA GLY A 70 -28.50 16.43 -97.91
C GLY A 70 -28.97 17.45 -96.86
N GLU A 71 -30.29 17.52 -96.66
CA GLU A 71 -30.95 18.40 -95.67
C GLU A 71 -30.56 18.09 -94.21
N PRO A 72 -30.61 19.08 -93.28
CA PRO A 72 -30.27 18.87 -91.88
C PRO A 72 -31.18 17.85 -91.18
N ALA A 73 -30.59 16.91 -90.44
CA ALA A 73 -31.34 15.95 -89.63
C ALA A 73 -32.12 16.66 -88.50
N VAL A 74 -33.36 16.22 -88.25
CA VAL A 74 -34.17 16.68 -87.11
C VAL A 74 -34.28 15.54 -86.11
N VAL A 75 -33.85 15.79 -84.86
CA VAL A 75 -33.91 14.83 -83.75
C VAL A 75 -34.90 15.34 -82.72
N TYR A 76 -35.75 14.46 -82.22
CA TYR A 76 -36.64 14.72 -81.09
C TYR A 76 -36.23 13.84 -79.92
N SER A 77 -36.25 14.39 -78.72
CA SER A 77 -35.93 13.65 -77.50
C SER A 77 -36.80 14.10 -76.32
N VAL A 78 -36.74 13.34 -75.24
CA VAL A 78 -37.40 13.64 -73.97
C VAL A 78 -36.39 13.87 -72.86
N ARG A 79 -36.75 14.72 -71.88
CA ARG A 79 -35.93 14.97 -70.70
C ARG A 79 -36.80 15.00 -69.44
N PRO A 80 -36.80 13.94 -68.61
CA PRO A 80 -37.40 13.96 -67.30
C PRO A 80 -36.74 15.00 -66.38
N SER A 81 -37.45 15.48 -65.36
CA SER A 81 -36.96 16.49 -64.42
C SER A 81 -36.02 15.95 -63.34
N ALA A 82 -35.87 14.63 -63.24
CA ALA A 82 -34.94 13.94 -62.35
C ALA A 82 -34.60 12.55 -62.92
N ASP A 83 -33.37 12.09 -62.71
CA ASP A 83 -32.90 10.78 -63.19
C ASP A 83 -33.32 9.63 -62.26
N VAL A 84 -33.71 9.95 -61.02
CA VAL A 84 -34.14 8.99 -60.00
C VAL A 84 -35.15 9.64 -59.05
N ILE A 85 -36.06 8.84 -58.52
CA ILE A 85 -36.94 9.24 -57.41
C ILE A 85 -36.57 8.39 -56.20
N VAL A 86 -36.23 9.02 -55.07
CA VAL A 86 -35.88 8.32 -53.83
C VAL A 86 -37.09 8.29 -52.91
N LYS A 87 -37.41 7.11 -52.37
CA LYS A 87 -38.41 6.93 -51.31
C LYS A 87 -37.70 6.71 -49.98
N ASP A 88 -37.86 7.63 -49.05
CA ASP A 88 -37.28 7.50 -47.71
C ASP A 88 -38.02 6.48 -46.83
N LYS A 89 -37.46 6.20 -45.64
CA LYS A 89 -38.06 5.29 -44.65
C LYS A 89 -39.44 5.69 -44.14
N THR A 90 -39.81 6.96 -44.27
CA THR A 90 -41.12 7.49 -43.87
C THR A 90 -42.16 7.38 -44.99
N GLY A 91 -41.73 6.96 -46.19
CA GLY A 91 -42.56 6.84 -47.38
C GLY A 91 -42.62 8.10 -48.24
N THR A 92 -41.80 9.11 -47.94
CA THR A 92 -41.76 10.38 -48.68
C THR A 92 -40.91 10.24 -49.94
N PHE A 93 -41.41 10.74 -51.07
CA PHE A 93 -40.71 10.72 -52.36
C PHE A 93 -39.95 12.03 -52.61
N THR A 94 -38.71 11.91 -53.06
CA THR A 94 -37.86 13.04 -53.48
C THR A 94 -37.32 12.78 -54.89
N PRO A 95 -37.76 13.54 -55.91
CA PRO A 95 -38.83 14.54 -55.87
C PRO A 95 -40.23 13.93 -55.69
N ALA A 96 -41.20 14.70 -55.17
CA ALA A 96 -42.57 14.24 -54.91
C ALA A 96 -43.40 13.98 -56.19
N SER A 97 -43.01 14.62 -57.29
CA SER A 97 -43.55 14.42 -58.63
C SER A 97 -42.44 14.67 -59.66
N ILE A 98 -42.64 14.13 -60.86
CA ILE A 98 -41.70 14.25 -61.96
C ILE A 98 -42.40 14.84 -63.19
N SER A 99 -41.74 15.78 -63.85
CA SER A 99 -42.17 16.34 -65.13
C SER A 99 -41.24 15.87 -66.24
N CYS A 100 -41.65 16.04 -67.50
CA CYS A 100 -40.84 15.71 -68.66
C CYS A 100 -41.02 16.77 -69.76
N GLU A 101 -39.90 17.19 -70.34
CA GLU A 101 -39.86 18.13 -71.47
C GLU A 101 -39.69 17.39 -72.79
N LYS A 102 -40.32 17.92 -73.85
CA LYS A 102 -40.08 17.50 -75.24
C LYS A 102 -39.04 18.42 -75.85
N LEU A 103 -37.98 17.87 -76.43
CA LEU A 103 -36.89 18.62 -77.03
C LEU A 103 -36.84 18.37 -78.55
N LYS A 104 -36.49 19.40 -79.31
CA LYS A 104 -36.23 19.33 -80.76
C LYS A 104 -34.86 19.91 -81.07
N GLN A 105 -34.14 19.24 -81.96
CA GLN A 105 -32.84 19.66 -82.46
C GLN A 105 -32.82 19.58 -84.00
N ILE A 106 -32.33 20.64 -84.67
CA ILE A 106 -32.21 20.69 -86.14
C ILE A 106 -30.73 20.85 -86.50
N GLY A 107 -30.17 19.88 -87.22
CA GLY A 107 -28.75 19.82 -87.54
C GLY A 107 -27.88 19.96 -86.29
N ASN A 108 -26.91 20.88 -86.35
CA ASN A 108 -25.98 21.15 -85.24
C ASN A 108 -26.46 22.23 -84.26
N SER A 109 -27.75 22.61 -84.26
CA SER A 109 -28.30 23.54 -83.26
C SER A 109 -28.39 22.91 -81.87
N ALA A 110 -28.49 23.73 -80.82
CA ALA A 110 -28.76 23.25 -79.47
C ALA A 110 -30.22 22.77 -79.35
N PRO A 111 -30.51 21.69 -78.61
CA PRO A 111 -31.88 21.26 -78.34
C PRO A 111 -32.70 22.34 -77.62
N TYR A 112 -33.96 22.53 -78.04
CA TYR A 112 -34.89 23.46 -77.41
C TYR A 112 -36.26 22.82 -77.15
N VAL A 113 -36.99 23.34 -76.17
CA VAL A 113 -38.32 22.82 -75.79
C VAL A 113 -39.31 23.04 -76.93
N THR A 114 -40.07 22.00 -77.29
CA THR A 114 -41.07 22.04 -78.36
C THR A 114 -42.44 21.58 -77.90
N THR A 115 -43.48 22.05 -78.58
CA THR A 115 -44.86 21.55 -78.42
C THR A 115 -45.24 20.52 -79.48
N GLU A 116 -44.37 20.25 -80.46
CA GLU A 116 -44.57 19.22 -81.48
C GLU A 116 -44.60 17.80 -80.87
N LYS A 117 -45.20 16.84 -81.59
CA LYS A 117 -45.29 15.41 -81.22
C LYS A 117 -46.08 15.13 -79.93
N THR A 118 -46.41 13.86 -79.70
CA THR A 118 -47.24 13.44 -78.56
C THR A 118 -46.39 12.79 -77.49
N LEU A 119 -46.39 13.33 -76.27
CA LEU A 119 -45.72 12.74 -75.11
C LEU A 119 -46.74 11.97 -74.28
N LYS A 120 -46.38 10.74 -73.92
CA LYS A 120 -47.16 9.89 -73.02
C LYS A 120 -46.28 9.41 -71.89
N TYR A 121 -46.89 9.02 -70.78
CA TYR A 121 -46.18 8.38 -69.68
C TYR A 121 -46.84 7.06 -69.27
N GLN A 122 -46.06 6.20 -68.61
CA GLN A 122 -46.53 4.98 -68.00
C GLN A 122 -45.86 4.79 -66.64
N LEU A 123 -46.65 4.54 -65.61
CA LEU A 123 -46.17 4.07 -64.31
C LEU A 123 -46.03 2.54 -64.34
N SER A 124 -45.14 1.99 -63.52
CA SER A 124 -44.91 0.54 -63.45
C SER A 124 -46.17 -0.29 -63.15
N ASP A 125 -47.14 0.31 -62.47
CA ASP A 125 -48.42 -0.26 -62.07
C ASP A 125 -49.61 0.31 -62.87
N GLY A 126 -49.34 1.07 -63.95
CA GLY A 126 -50.36 1.80 -64.71
C GLY A 126 -50.37 1.52 -66.22
N ASN A 127 -51.41 2.04 -66.87
CA ASN A 127 -51.54 2.04 -68.34
C ASN A 127 -50.88 3.27 -68.96
N LEU A 128 -50.52 3.16 -70.24
CA LEU A 128 -50.00 4.27 -71.03
C LEU A 128 -51.02 5.41 -71.12
N THR A 129 -50.64 6.61 -70.66
CA THR A 129 -51.52 7.77 -70.48
C THR A 129 -50.92 9.01 -71.15
N ASP A 130 -51.76 9.90 -71.69
CA ASP A 130 -51.29 11.17 -72.27
C ASP A 130 -50.70 12.07 -71.19
N TYR A 131 -49.53 12.67 -71.47
CA TYR A 131 -48.84 13.53 -70.52
C TYR A 131 -49.38 14.96 -70.58
N THR A 132 -49.96 15.42 -69.46
CA THR A 132 -50.56 16.76 -69.34
C THR A 132 -49.87 17.65 -68.30
N GLY A 133 -48.92 17.12 -67.51
CA GLY A 133 -48.23 17.84 -66.44
C GLY A 133 -47.50 16.90 -65.48
N ALA A 134 -46.92 17.45 -64.41
CA ALA A 134 -46.13 16.67 -63.44
C ALA A 134 -46.92 15.48 -62.86
N VAL A 135 -46.27 14.32 -62.80
CA VAL A 135 -46.87 13.04 -62.40
C VAL A 135 -46.32 12.62 -61.04
N SER A 136 -47.19 12.22 -60.12
CA SER A 136 -46.77 11.56 -58.86
C SER A 136 -46.70 10.06 -59.07
N VAL A 137 -45.64 9.42 -58.57
CA VAL A 137 -45.40 7.98 -58.79
C VAL A 137 -46.17 7.06 -57.85
N GLY A 138 -46.73 7.57 -56.74
CA GLY A 138 -47.55 6.76 -55.84
C GLY A 138 -46.86 5.49 -55.34
N SER A 139 -47.38 4.31 -55.69
CA SER A 139 -46.80 2.99 -55.38
C SER A 139 -45.86 2.44 -56.45
N ALA A 140 -45.70 3.13 -57.58
CA ALA A 140 -44.92 2.65 -58.70
C ALA A 140 -43.43 2.54 -58.38
N THR A 141 -42.76 1.60 -59.05
CA THR A 141 -41.31 1.35 -58.95
C THR A 141 -40.51 2.03 -60.04
N TRP A 142 -41.18 2.57 -61.06
CA TRP A 142 -40.61 3.40 -62.12
C TRP A 142 -41.71 4.16 -62.86
N ILE A 143 -41.31 5.21 -63.57
CA ILE A 143 -42.12 5.93 -64.54
C ILE A 143 -41.35 6.06 -65.85
N GLU A 144 -42.03 5.89 -66.98
CA GLU A 144 -41.44 5.97 -68.31
C GLU A 144 -42.18 7.02 -69.15
N PHE A 145 -41.43 7.92 -69.78
CA PHE A 145 -41.92 8.90 -70.74
C PHE A 145 -41.58 8.45 -72.15
N THR A 146 -42.57 8.41 -73.05
CA THR A 146 -42.37 8.02 -74.45
C THR A 146 -42.93 9.06 -75.40
N LEU A 147 -42.11 9.51 -76.35
CA LEU A 147 -42.45 10.49 -77.38
C LEU A 147 -42.83 9.81 -78.69
N TYR A 148 -43.94 10.24 -79.29
CA TYR A 148 -44.51 9.63 -80.48
C TYR A 148 -44.69 10.61 -81.65
N GLU A 149 -44.41 10.14 -82.86
CA GLU A 149 -44.96 10.66 -84.11
C GLU A 149 -45.97 9.67 -84.68
N GLY A 150 -47.26 9.97 -84.50
CA GLY A 150 -48.31 9.00 -84.83
C GLY A 150 -48.16 7.74 -83.96
N SER A 151 -47.86 6.61 -84.60
CA SER A 151 -47.63 5.31 -83.95
C SER A 151 -46.14 4.99 -83.73
N THR A 152 -45.23 5.81 -84.27
CA THR A 152 -43.78 5.60 -84.17
C THR A 152 -43.24 6.21 -82.88
N VAL A 153 -42.48 5.42 -82.12
CA VAL A 153 -41.70 5.92 -80.96
C VAL A 153 -40.46 6.64 -81.47
N LEU A 154 -40.30 7.90 -81.08
CA LEU A 154 -39.10 8.70 -81.39
C LEU A 154 -38.06 8.60 -80.30
N ASP A 155 -38.49 8.63 -79.04
CA ASP A 155 -37.62 8.56 -77.87
C ASP A 155 -38.38 8.04 -76.64
N ARG A 156 -37.64 7.50 -75.67
CA ARG A 156 -38.17 6.94 -74.44
C ARG A 156 -37.15 7.03 -73.32
N GLU A 157 -37.58 7.56 -72.18
CA GLU A 157 -36.75 7.66 -70.98
C GLU A 157 -37.50 7.10 -69.76
N ARG A 158 -36.80 6.29 -68.95
CA ARG A 158 -37.37 5.66 -67.75
C ARG A 158 -36.64 6.10 -66.49
N VAL A 159 -37.40 6.55 -65.51
CA VAL A 159 -36.91 7.00 -64.21
C VAL A 159 -37.28 5.96 -63.13
N PRO A 160 -36.30 5.33 -62.47
CA PRO A 160 -36.55 4.36 -61.40
C PRO A 160 -36.91 5.05 -60.08
N VAL A 161 -37.68 4.33 -59.26
CA VAL A 161 -37.94 4.67 -57.85
C VAL A 161 -37.09 3.76 -56.97
N ILE A 162 -36.18 4.33 -56.18
CA ILE A 162 -35.30 3.59 -55.25
C ILE A 162 -35.81 3.75 -53.83
N ALA A 163 -36.06 2.63 -53.14
CA ALA A 163 -36.37 2.61 -51.72
C ALA A 163 -35.10 2.40 -50.88
N ASP A 164 -35.06 2.99 -49.70
CA ASP A 164 -34.00 2.75 -48.72
C ASP A 164 -33.93 1.27 -48.28
N GLY A 165 -32.75 0.81 -47.88
CA GLY A 165 -32.52 -0.54 -47.39
C GLY A 165 -33.18 -0.79 -46.03
N LYS A 166 -33.38 -2.06 -45.65
CA LYS A 166 -33.72 -2.39 -44.26
C LYS A 166 -32.50 -2.08 -43.38
N ASP A 167 -32.71 -1.39 -42.26
CA ASP A 167 -31.68 -1.23 -41.23
C ASP A 167 -31.12 -2.61 -40.84
N GLY A 168 -29.78 -2.68 -40.71
CA GLY A 168 -29.14 -3.87 -40.18
C GLY A 168 -29.66 -4.14 -38.77
N ILE A 169 -30.13 -5.36 -38.51
CA ILE A 169 -30.30 -5.84 -37.14
C ILE A 169 -28.88 -6.03 -36.61
N ASP A 170 -28.45 -5.19 -35.67
CA ASP A 170 -27.22 -5.42 -34.92
C ASP A 170 -27.26 -6.87 -34.42
N ALA A 171 -26.33 -7.68 -34.91
CA ALA A 171 -26.27 -9.09 -34.60
C ALA A 171 -26.26 -9.25 -33.07
N ASN A 172 -27.15 -10.10 -32.54
CA ASN A 172 -27.13 -10.61 -31.17
C ASN A 172 -25.69 -10.63 -30.62
N LEU A 173 -25.34 -9.59 -29.89
CA LEU A 173 -24.13 -9.59 -29.11
C LEU A 173 -24.38 -10.66 -28.04
N LEU A 174 -23.54 -11.69 -28.02
CA LEU A 174 -23.58 -12.73 -27.00
C LEU A 174 -23.65 -12.06 -25.63
N ASP A 175 -24.45 -12.58 -24.69
CA ASP A 175 -24.72 -11.95 -23.38
C ASP A 175 -23.45 -11.43 -22.65
N TRP A 176 -22.31 -12.10 -22.83
CA TRP A 176 -21.02 -11.70 -22.25
C TRP A 176 -20.43 -10.39 -22.81
N ILE A 177 -20.86 -9.93 -23.99
CA ILE A 177 -20.43 -8.65 -24.57
C ILE A 177 -21.21 -7.48 -23.96
N GLU A 178 -22.43 -7.68 -23.48
CA GLU A 178 -23.15 -6.65 -22.71
C GLU A 178 -22.43 -6.36 -21.39
N GLU A 179 -22.00 -7.42 -20.67
CA GLU A 179 -21.17 -7.30 -19.46
C GLU A 179 -19.82 -6.62 -19.75
N TRP A 180 -19.27 -6.79 -20.95
CA TRP A 180 -18.03 -6.18 -21.39
C TRP A 180 -18.18 -4.68 -21.68
N ASN A 181 -19.27 -4.27 -22.34
CA ASN A 181 -19.56 -2.88 -22.66
C ASN A 181 -19.82 -2.01 -21.41
N GLY A 182 -20.36 -2.59 -20.34
CA GLY A 182 -20.55 -1.90 -19.06
C GLY A 182 -19.26 -1.70 -18.24
N ASN A 183 -18.20 -2.47 -18.53
CA ASN A 183 -16.97 -2.53 -17.74
C ASN A 183 -15.71 -2.02 -18.47
N LYS A 184 -15.84 -1.50 -19.70
CA LYS A 184 -14.74 -0.92 -20.44
C LYS A 184 -14.25 0.39 -19.82
N THR A 185 -12.94 0.57 -19.75
CA THR A 185 -12.31 1.87 -19.51
C THR A 185 -11.73 2.34 -20.84
N ASP A 186 -12.20 3.48 -21.35
CA ASP A 186 -11.69 4.07 -22.60
C ASP A 186 -10.30 4.68 -22.34
N VAL A 187 -9.24 4.07 -22.87
CA VAL A 187 -7.84 4.55 -22.75
C VAL A 187 -7.45 5.34 -24.01
N GLY A 188 -8.31 6.29 -24.38
CA GLY A 188 -8.21 7.04 -25.63
C GLY A 188 -9.02 6.42 -26.78
N ARG A 189 -8.90 7.00 -27.99
CA ARG A 189 -9.79 6.70 -29.13
C ARG A 189 -9.66 5.28 -29.70
N GLU A 190 -8.62 4.51 -29.34
CA GLU A 190 -8.30 3.24 -30.00
C GLU A 190 -7.91 2.08 -29.05
N LEU A 191 -7.93 2.27 -27.72
CA LEU A 191 -7.50 1.24 -26.77
C LEU A 191 -8.55 1.02 -25.69
N ILE A 192 -9.01 -0.24 -25.59
CA ILE A 192 -9.92 -0.72 -24.55
C ILE A 192 -9.12 -1.70 -23.68
N ILE A 193 -9.04 -1.42 -22.37
CA ILE A 193 -8.48 -2.36 -21.39
C ILE A 193 -9.61 -2.79 -20.46
N SER A 194 -9.91 -4.09 -20.42
CA SER A 194 -10.89 -4.68 -19.49
C SER A 194 -10.18 -5.65 -18.54
N PRO A 195 -9.42 -5.21 -17.53
CA PRO A 195 -8.44 -6.10 -16.96
C PRO A 195 -9.03 -6.77 -15.72
N ARG A 196 -10.13 -7.52 -15.89
CA ARG A 196 -10.40 -8.66 -15.00
C ARG A 196 -9.51 -9.78 -15.49
N MET A 197 -8.42 -10.04 -14.79
CA MET A 197 -7.55 -11.18 -15.09
C MET A 197 -7.52 -12.11 -13.90
N VAL A 198 -7.67 -13.40 -14.19
CA VAL A 198 -7.65 -14.48 -13.20
C VAL A 198 -6.60 -15.49 -13.65
N ALA A 199 -5.58 -15.68 -12.83
CA ALA A 199 -4.53 -16.67 -13.04
C ALA A 199 -4.56 -17.67 -11.89
N GLY A 200 -5.11 -18.86 -12.14
CA GLY A 200 -5.26 -19.86 -11.10
C GLY A 200 -6.08 -21.06 -11.54
N LYS A 201 -6.48 -21.87 -10.56
CA LYS A 201 -7.31 -23.05 -10.77
C LYS A 201 -8.47 -23.08 -9.80
N LYS A 202 -9.56 -23.68 -10.25
CA LYS A 202 -10.60 -24.16 -9.37
C LYS A 202 -10.14 -25.51 -8.81
N GLU A 203 -10.06 -25.61 -7.49
CA GLU A 203 -9.75 -26.85 -6.81
C GLU A 203 -10.92 -27.83 -6.94
N SER A 204 -10.69 -29.11 -6.63
CA SER A 204 -11.76 -30.13 -6.65
C SER A 204 -12.94 -29.81 -5.72
N SER A 205 -12.70 -28.99 -4.68
CA SER A 205 -13.73 -28.46 -3.76
C SER A 205 -14.59 -27.34 -4.38
N GLY A 206 -14.31 -26.94 -5.62
CA GLY A 206 -14.96 -25.80 -6.26
C GLY A 206 -14.41 -24.44 -5.82
N LYS A 207 -13.49 -24.39 -4.86
CA LYS A 207 -12.87 -23.16 -4.37
C LYS A 207 -11.69 -22.74 -5.25
N PHE A 208 -11.43 -21.44 -5.38
CA PHE A 208 -10.35 -20.93 -6.24
C PHE A 208 -9.00 -20.85 -5.51
N THR A 209 -7.92 -21.17 -6.22
CA THR A 209 -6.54 -20.92 -5.81
C THR A 209 -5.81 -20.20 -6.94
N GLY A 210 -5.22 -19.05 -6.64
CA GLY A 210 -4.50 -18.25 -7.64
C GLY A 210 -4.54 -16.76 -7.33
N VAL A 211 -4.34 -15.94 -8.37
CA VAL A 211 -4.36 -14.49 -8.30
C VAL A 211 -5.46 -13.94 -9.19
N MET A 212 -6.17 -12.94 -8.69
CA MET A 212 -7.19 -12.20 -9.41
C MET A 212 -6.84 -10.72 -9.38
N PHE A 213 -7.04 -9.99 -10.48
CA PHE A 213 -7.03 -8.54 -10.44
C PHE A 213 -8.10 -7.95 -11.33
N GLY A 214 -8.63 -6.79 -10.93
CA GLY A 214 -9.64 -6.07 -11.69
C GLY A 214 -10.82 -5.64 -10.82
N ARG A 215 -11.91 -5.26 -11.49
CA ARG A 215 -13.16 -4.83 -10.87
C ARG A 215 -14.01 -6.01 -10.42
N ASP A 216 -14.62 -5.89 -9.24
CA ASP A 216 -15.59 -6.84 -8.67
C ASP A 216 -15.10 -8.29 -8.75
N MET A 217 -13.93 -8.58 -8.15
CA MET A 217 -13.24 -9.87 -8.29
C MET A 217 -13.60 -10.89 -7.20
N ILE A 218 -13.75 -10.43 -5.95
CA ILE A 218 -14.07 -11.29 -4.80
C ILE A 218 -15.19 -10.67 -3.98
N GLU A 219 -15.96 -11.49 -3.28
CA GLU A 219 -16.96 -11.04 -2.32
C GLU A 219 -16.38 -11.15 -0.91
N VAL A 220 -16.38 -10.05 -0.17
CA VAL A 220 -15.98 -9.99 1.24
C VAL A 220 -17.14 -9.35 2.00
N ASP A 221 -17.67 -10.06 3.00
CA ASP A 221 -18.81 -9.62 3.83
C ASP A 221 -20.04 -9.15 3.02
N GLY A 222 -20.32 -9.82 1.90
CA GLY A 222 -21.47 -9.50 1.03
C GLY A 222 -21.21 -8.37 0.01
N VAL A 223 -20.00 -7.83 -0.04
CA VAL A 223 -19.62 -6.72 -0.92
C VAL A 223 -18.55 -7.16 -1.91
N MET A 224 -18.77 -6.88 -3.19
CA MET A 224 -17.79 -7.15 -4.25
C MET A 224 -16.63 -6.15 -4.17
N GLN A 225 -15.41 -6.68 -4.14
CA GLN A 225 -14.18 -5.91 -3.97
C GLN A 225 -13.41 -5.80 -5.29
N THR A 226 -12.81 -4.63 -5.50
CA THR A 226 -12.01 -4.28 -6.69
C THR A 226 -10.56 -4.07 -6.27
N GLY A 227 -9.63 -4.71 -6.97
CA GLY A 227 -8.22 -4.68 -6.56
C GLY A 227 -7.41 -5.85 -7.09
N LEU A 228 -6.31 -6.17 -6.38
CA LEU A 228 -5.47 -7.34 -6.60
C LEU A 228 -5.63 -8.29 -5.41
N PHE A 229 -5.94 -9.56 -5.67
CA PHE A 229 -6.26 -10.55 -4.63
C PHE A 229 -5.52 -11.86 -4.88
N GLY A 230 -4.89 -12.40 -3.84
CA GLY A 230 -4.36 -13.76 -3.83
C GLY A 230 -5.27 -14.69 -3.02
N MET A 231 -5.60 -15.85 -3.57
CA MET A 231 -6.50 -16.82 -2.96
C MET A 231 -5.84 -18.19 -2.83
N LYS A 232 -6.09 -18.91 -1.74
CA LYS A 232 -5.70 -20.31 -1.56
C LYS A 232 -6.89 -21.10 -1.04
N ASN A 233 -7.38 -22.06 -1.83
CA ASN A 233 -8.55 -22.86 -1.49
C ASN A 233 -9.75 -22.00 -1.05
N GLY A 234 -9.97 -20.86 -1.71
CA GLY A 234 -11.05 -19.93 -1.41
C GLY A 234 -10.79 -18.97 -0.25
N ASP A 235 -9.67 -19.09 0.46
CA ASP A 235 -9.31 -18.16 1.54
C ASP A 235 -8.39 -17.06 1.01
N LEU A 236 -8.60 -15.82 1.46
CA LEU A 236 -7.79 -14.67 1.08
C LEU A 236 -6.39 -14.77 1.70
N THR A 237 -5.36 -14.66 0.87
CA THR A 237 -3.93 -14.75 1.27
C THR A 237 -3.19 -13.44 1.16
N PHE A 238 -3.61 -12.55 0.27
CA PHE A 238 -3.21 -11.15 0.28
C PHE A 238 -4.21 -10.33 -0.54
N SER A 239 -4.31 -9.03 -0.26
CA SER A 239 -5.05 -8.10 -1.12
C SER A 239 -4.38 -6.73 -1.15
N ILE A 240 -4.61 -6.02 -2.26
CA ILE A 240 -4.49 -4.58 -2.35
C ILE A 240 -5.87 -4.09 -2.80
N ASP A 241 -6.60 -3.47 -1.88
CA ASP A 241 -7.91 -2.90 -2.16
C ASP A 241 -7.74 -1.55 -2.84
N ALA A 242 -8.28 -1.41 -4.06
CA ALA A 242 -8.17 -0.19 -4.83
C ALA A 242 -9.14 0.92 -4.36
N GLN A 243 -10.15 0.58 -3.55
CA GLN A 243 -11.12 1.54 -3.03
C GLN A 243 -10.58 2.27 -1.79
N THR A 244 -10.00 1.51 -0.86
CA THR A 244 -9.46 2.03 0.40
C THR A 244 -7.96 2.36 0.31
N GLY A 245 -7.22 1.66 -0.56
CA GLY A 245 -5.76 1.68 -0.60
C GLY A 245 -5.10 0.71 0.38
N ASP A 246 -5.91 -0.04 1.14
CA ASP A 246 -5.42 -0.95 2.18
C ASP A 246 -4.78 -2.20 1.57
N ALA A 247 -3.73 -2.69 2.23
CA ALA A 247 -3.06 -3.94 1.88
C ALA A 247 -3.18 -4.96 3.01
N PHE A 248 -3.64 -6.16 2.68
CA PHE A 248 -3.72 -7.30 3.59
C PHE A 248 -2.72 -8.38 3.18
N PHE A 249 -2.08 -9.01 4.16
CA PHE A 249 -1.23 -10.19 3.96
C PHE A 249 -1.60 -11.26 4.98
N GLY A 250 -2.27 -12.31 4.52
CA GLY A 250 -2.66 -13.48 5.31
C GLY A 250 -1.53 -14.52 5.38
N GLY A 251 -1.22 -14.98 6.60
CA GLY A 251 -0.23 -16.02 6.84
C GLY A 251 1.04 -15.51 7.52
N THR A 252 2.19 -16.10 7.18
CA THR A 252 3.49 -15.77 7.80
C THR A 252 4.34 -14.92 6.87
N VAL A 253 4.73 -13.72 7.33
CA VAL A 253 5.76 -12.92 6.68
C VAL A 253 7.14 -13.36 7.20
N LEU A 254 7.87 -14.12 6.38
CA LEU A 254 9.23 -14.59 6.70
C LEU A 254 10.28 -13.62 6.13
N VAL A 255 11.01 -12.92 6.99
CA VAL A 255 12.17 -12.11 6.59
C VAL A 255 13.44 -12.95 6.67
N ARG A 256 14.15 -13.14 5.55
CA ARG A 256 15.37 -13.96 5.48
C ARG A 256 16.63 -13.10 5.69
N LYS A 257 17.68 -13.72 6.26
CA LYS A 257 18.90 -13.11 6.79
C LYS A 257 19.65 -12.22 5.78
N ASP A 258 19.85 -10.95 6.13
CA ASP A 258 20.92 -10.09 5.62
C ASP A 258 21.71 -9.45 6.79
N ALA A 259 22.76 -8.68 6.50
CA ALA A 259 23.66 -8.15 7.53
C ALA A 259 23.04 -7.10 8.48
N LYS A 260 21.81 -6.65 8.22
CA LYS A 260 21.17 -5.54 8.95
C LYS A 260 19.88 -5.94 9.67
N ASN A 261 19.17 -6.99 9.22
CA ASN A 261 18.05 -7.66 9.93
C ASN A 261 17.02 -6.71 10.58
N PHE A 262 16.45 -5.76 9.84
CA PHE A 262 15.27 -5.03 10.30
C PHE A 262 14.20 -4.93 9.21
N VAL A 263 12.93 -4.99 9.62
CA VAL A 263 11.81 -4.52 8.81
C VAL A 263 11.73 -3.01 9.01
N THR A 264 12.01 -2.22 7.98
CA THR A 264 11.80 -0.77 8.02
C THR A 264 10.36 -0.47 7.66
N MET A 265 9.65 0.20 8.58
CA MET A 265 8.35 0.80 8.30
C MET A 265 8.54 2.31 8.31
N ASN A 266 8.55 2.94 7.13
CA ASN A 266 8.65 4.39 7.01
C ASN A 266 7.24 5.00 7.06
N TYR A 267 7.07 6.10 7.79
CA TYR A 267 5.80 6.82 7.91
C TYR A 267 5.87 8.19 7.23
N LYS A 268 4.72 8.75 6.86
CA LYS A 268 4.62 10.04 6.17
C LYS A 268 4.59 11.22 7.13
N ASP A 269 3.96 11.08 8.30
CA ASP A 269 3.93 12.08 9.38
C ASP A 269 3.77 11.45 10.78
N THR A 270 3.92 12.26 11.84
CA THR A 270 3.99 11.83 13.24
C THR A 270 2.72 11.16 13.79
N ASP A 271 1.59 11.27 13.09
CA ASP A 271 0.30 10.78 13.56
C ASP A 271 -0.13 9.46 12.86
N ASP A 272 0.66 8.98 11.90
CA ASP A 272 0.25 7.96 10.93
C ASP A 272 1.07 6.66 11.01
N TRP A 273 1.20 6.05 12.20
CA TRP A 273 1.48 4.59 12.32
C TRP A 273 1.37 4.01 13.74
N GLY A 274 1.07 2.71 13.79
CA GLY A 274 1.57 1.82 14.83
C GLY A 274 1.57 0.33 14.46
N LEU A 275 2.63 -0.40 14.82
CA LEU A 275 2.63 -1.88 14.82
C LEU A 275 1.86 -2.34 16.04
N LYS A 276 0.61 -2.78 15.85
CA LYS A 276 -0.16 -3.52 16.86
C LYS A 276 0.12 -5.01 16.66
N GLY A 277 0.94 -5.60 17.52
CA GLY A 277 1.21 -7.03 17.55
C GLY A 277 0.62 -7.68 18.80
N VAL A 278 0.10 -8.91 18.67
CA VAL A 278 -0.51 -9.71 19.76
C VAL A 278 -1.72 -8.98 20.38
N ILE A 279 -2.90 -9.22 19.83
CA ILE A 279 -4.17 -8.74 20.37
C ILE A 279 -4.83 -9.86 21.20
N ASP A 280 -5.24 -9.55 22.43
CA ASP A 280 -6.03 -10.47 23.29
C ASP A 280 -7.52 -10.21 23.07
N GLY A 281 -7.98 -10.37 21.82
CA GLY A 281 -9.38 -10.19 21.43
C GLY A 281 -9.93 -8.75 21.47
N ASN A 282 -9.09 -7.73 21.72
CA ASN A 282 -9.49 -6.32 21.69
C ASN A 282 -8.43 -5.46 20.96
N GLU A 283 -8.80 -4.93 19.79
CA GLU A 283 -7.93 -4.13 18.91
C GLU A 283 -7.60 -2.73 19.45
N ASP A 284 -8.39 -2.23 20.40
CA ASP A 284 -8.15 -0.97 21.09
C ASP A 284 -7.12 -1.12 22.23
N LYS A 285 -6.79 -2.36 22.62
CA LYS A 285 -5.85 -2.69 23.71
C LYS A 285 -4.85 -3.79 23.33
N PRO A 286 -3.95 -3.53 22.37
CA PRO A 286 -2.92 -4.49 21.97
C PRO A 286 -1.94 -4.81 23.11
N VAL A 287 -1.43 -6.05 23.14
CA VAL A 287 -0.40 -6.48 24.10
C VAL A 287 0.97 -5.89 23.72
N PHE A 288 1.25 -5.68 22.45
CA PHE A 288 2.44 -4.98 21.98
C PHE A 288 2.06 -3.89 20.97
N GLN A 289 2.43 -2.65 21.28
CA GLN A 289 2.20 -1.50 20.41
C GLN A 289 3.49 -0.72 20.25
N LEU A 290 3.90 -0.46 19.01
CA LEU A 290 4.91 0.54 18.67
C LEU A 290 4.29 1.60 17.76
N GLY A 291 4.56 2.88 17.94
CA GLY A 291 3.97 3.98 17.14
C GLY A 291 3.86 5.28 17.95
N SER A 292 2.74 6.01 17.79
CA SER A 292 2.46 7.24 18.56
C SER A 292 2.46 7.02 20.09
N VAL A 293 2.17 5.78 20.53
CA VAL A 293 2.34 5.33 21.91
C VAL A 293 2.96 3.93 21.90
N ASN A 294 4.19 3.82 22.41
CA ASN A 294 4.90 2.55 22.53
C ASN A 294 4.57 1.88 23.88
N LYS A 295 4.05 0.65 23.87
CA LYS A 295 3.63 -0.11 25.07
C LYS A 295 3.86 -1.62 24.95
N ILE A 296 4.12 -2.26 26.09
CA ILE A 296 3.92 -3.71 26.30
C ILE A 296 2.86 -3.88 27.41
N GLY A 297 1.66 -4.31 27.04
CA GLY A 297 0.50 -4.34 27.93
C GLY A 297 0.26 -2.98 28.58
N ASN A 298 0.29 -2.94 29.92
CA ASN A 298 0.12 -1.71 30.70
C ASN A 298 1.41 -0.91 30.96
N PHE A 299 2.55 -1.33 30.39
CA PHE A 299 3.83 -0.61 30.53
C PHE A 299 4.08 0.26 29.30
N ASN A 300 4.37 1.54 29.51
CA ASN A 300 4.86 2.44 28.47
C ASN A 300 6.35 2.14 28.22
N ILE A 301 6.74 2.18 26.95
CA ILE A 301 8.14 2.15 26.50
C ILE A 301 8.43 3.53 25.94
N THR A 302 9.16 4.35 26.67
CA THR A 302 9.59 5.65 26.19
C THR A 302 11.07 5.59 25.80
N ASN A 303 11.60 6.69 25.27
CA ASN A 303 13.04 6.82 25.05
C ASN A 303 13.88 6.66 26.34
N SER A 304 13.27 6.84 27.51
CA SER A 304 13.97 6.93 28.78
C SER A 304 13.50 5.91 29.82
N CYS A 305 12.40 5.17 29.59
CA CYS A 305 11.89 4.21 30.56
C CYS A 305 11.04 3.07 29.97
N ILE A 306 11.01 1.96 30.70
CA ILE A 306 9.98 0.92 30.59
C ILE A 306 9.18 0.94 31.89
N GLY A 307 7.91 1.38 31.86
CA GLY A 307 7.17 1.61 33.10
C GLY A 307 5.80 2.26 32.95
N LYS A 308 5.09 2.39 34.07
CA LYS A 308 3.80 3.11 34.15
C LYS A 308 3.94 4.57 34.59
N SER A 309 5.07 4.92 35.21
CA SER A 309 5.36 6.27 35.72
C SER A 309 6.56 6.86 34.99
N THR A 310 6.43 8.12 34.55
CA THR A 310 7.53 8.89 33.93
C THR A 310 8.28 9.80 34.92
N ASP A 311 7.71 10.05 36.11
CA ASP A 311 8.35 10.86 37.15
C ASP A 311 9.36 10.03 37.96
N ARG A 312 10.61 10.50 37.98
CA ARG A 312 11.75 9.90 38.68
C ARG A 312 11.81 10.30 40.16
N ASP A 313 11.42 11.53 40.48
CA ASP A 313 11.69 12.14 41.78
C ASP A 313 10.48 12.05 42.72
N ASN A 314 9.25 12.28 42.21
CA ASN A 314 8.02 12.27 43.04
C ASN A 314 6.82 11.49 42.46
N PRO A 315 7.01 10.28 41.93
CA PRO A 315 5.93 9.50 41.34
C PRO A 315 4.89 9.04 42.36
N THR A 316 3.62 9.17 41.99
CA THR A 316 2.46 8.85 42.83
C THR A 316 2.17 7.34 42.93
N ALA A 317 2.40 6.58 41.85
CA ALA A 317 2.27 5.11 41.83
C ALA A 317 3.00 4.49 40.62
N GLY A 318 3.27 3.18 40.66
CA GLY A 318 3.72 2.37 39.52
C GLY A 318 5.14 1.83 39.61
N MET A 319 5.51 1.08 38.56
CA MET A 319 6.84 0.51 38.35
C MET A 319 7.53 1.20 37.18
N SER A 320 8.85 1.38 37.28
CA SER A 320 9.69 1.93 36.21
C SER A 320 11.10 1.34 36.24
N LEU A 321 11.59 0.96 35.05
CA LEU A 321 13.00 0.72 34.75
C LEU A 321 13.51 1.93 33.96
N TYR A 322 14.45 2.67 34.54
CA TYR A 322 14.98 3.92 33.99
C TYR A 322 16.50 3.88 34.07
N GLU A 323 17.22 3.71 32.96
CA GLU A 323 18.69 3.60 32.95
C GLU A 323 19.21 2.60 34.01
N GLU A 324 19.86 3.08 35.07
CA GLU A 324 20.41 2.29 36.19
C GLU A 324 19.46 2.25 37.42
N PHE A 325 18.22 2.69 37.29
CA PHE A 325 17.26 2.89 38.36
C PHE A 325 16.02 2.00 38.18
N ILE A 326 15.77 1.16 39.18
CA ILE A 326 14.60 0.28 39.29
C ILE A 326 13.73 0.77 40.43
N LYS A 327 12.42 0.81 40.21
CA LYS A 327 11.47 1.32 41.20
C LYS A 327 10.14 0.61 41.18
N PHE A 328 9.60 0.44 42.39
CA PHE A 328 8.23 0.04 42.69
C PHE A 328 7.61 1.02 43.70
N LYS A 329 6.47 1.61 43.36
CA LYS A 329 5.75 2.58 44.21
C LYS A 329 4.26 2.24 44.25
N GLU A 330 3.72 2.22 45.47
CA GLU A 330 2.28 2.14 45.68
C GLU A 330 1.93 2.86 46.99
N ALA A 331 1.07 3.88 46.94
CA ALA A 331 0.63 4.65 48.12
C ALA A 331 1.80 5.07 49.03
N ASN A 332 1.90 4.59 50.28
CA ASN A 332 2.99 4.94 51.21
C ASN A 332 4.13 3.90 51.25
N ARG A 333 4.11 2.92 50.33
CA ARG A 333 5.19 1.96 50.09
C ARG A 333 6.12 2.42 48.98
N LEU A 334 7.41 2.15 49.11
CA LEU A 334 8.42 2.44 48.11
C LEU A 334 9.56 1.41 48.17
N SER A 335 9.97 0.92 47.02
CA SER A 335 11.21 0.18 46.85
C SER A 335 11.94 0.74 45.62
N MET A 336 13.19 1.14 45.81
CA MET A 336 14.04 1.69 44.76
C MET A 336 15.46 1.15 44.91
N ILE A 337 16.10 0.84 43.78
CA ILE A 337 17.52 0.46 43.69
C ILE A 337 18.13 1.16 42.46
N GLY A 338 19.32 1.71 42.58
CA GLY A 338 20.04 2.37 41.48
C GLY A 338 20.87 3.58 41.90
N SER A 339 21.34 4.36 40.93
CA SER A 339 22.20 5.54 41.17
C SER A 339 21.45 6.80 41.64
N ASN A 340 20.11 6.83 41.52
CA ASN A 340 19.28 8.03 41.68
C ASN A 340 18.10 7.84 42.64
N VAL A 341 18.35 7.16 43.74
CA VAL A 341 17.32 6.79 44.72
C VAL A 341 16.86 7.96 45.61
N TYR A 342 17.63 9.05 45.64
CA TYR A 342 17.27 10.31 46.30
C TYR A 342 17.20 11.44 45.26
N PRO A 343 16.26 12.39 45.40
CA PRO A 343 16.23 13.58 44.54
C PRO A 343 17.53 14.38 44.67
N LEU A 344 18.03 14.91 43.54
CA LEU A 344 19.27 15.69 43.50
C LEU A 344 19.27 16.87 44.48
N SER A 345 18.10 17.49 44.67
CA SER A 345 17.92 18.61 45.60
C SER A 345 18.17 18.28 47.07
N THR A 346 18.15 16.99 47.45
CA THR A 346 18.44 16.57 48.82
C THR A 346 19.94 16.54 49.13
N GLY A 347 20.80 16.55 48.12
CA GLY A 347 22.25 16.36 48.27
C GLY A 347 22.66 14.96 48.74
N LEU A 348 21.71 14.02 48.88
CA LEU A 348 21.96 12.65 49.32
C LEU A 348 22.23 11.74 48.12
N LYS A 349 23.10 10.75 48.31
CA LYS A 349 23.35 9.66 47.36
C LYS A 349 23.15 8.33 48.06
N GLY A 350 22.55 7.37 47.37
CA GLY A 350 22.32 6.03 47.91
C GLY A 350 21.94 5.05 46.81
N VAL A 351 22.27 3.78 47.04
CA VAL A 351 22.07 2.68 46.06
C VAL A 351 20.69 2.05 46.22
N ALA A 352 20.07 2.13 47.40
CA ALA A 352 18.74 1.57 47.65
C ALA A 352 17.96 2.37 48.69
N ARG A 353 16.63 2.31 48.60
CA ARG A 353 15.71 2.91 49.57
C ARG A 353 14.41 2.14 49.61
N PHE A 354 14.06 1.72 50.81
CA PHE A 354 12.84 0.99 51.10
C PHE A 354 12.04 1.77 52.15
N ILE A 355 10.76 2.01 51.86
CA ILE A 355 9.86 2.74 52.75
C ILE A 355 8.58 1.94 52.84
N ASN A 356 8.13 1.66 54.06
CA ASN A 356 6.77 1.24 54.34
C ASN A 356 6.19 2.17 55.41
N LYS A 357 5.25 3.00 54.99
CA LYS A 357 4.50 3.94 55.85
C LYS A 357 3.00 3.65 55.82
N ASP A 358 2.60 2.50 55.31
CA ASP A 358 1.18 2.15 55.27
C ASP A 358 0.64 1.96 56.67
N TYR A 359 -0.62 2.31 56.87
CA TYR A 359 -1.28 2.06 58.15
C TYR A 359 -1.55 0.56 58.29
N ASN A 360 -0.95 -0.08 59.29
CA ASN A 360 -1.25 -1.46 59.64
C ASN A 360 -1.96 -1.53 61.00
N ARG A 361 -3.24 -1.90 60.96
CA ARG A 361 -4.09 -2.08 62.15
C ARG A 361 -3.60 -3.17 63.10
N THR A 362 -2.75 -4.09 62.62
CA THR A 362 -2.19 -5.24 63.36
C THR A 362 -0.74 -5.02 63.84
N LEU A 363 -0.26 -3.76 63.78
CA LEU A 363 0.93 -3.21 64.46
C LEU A 363 2.33 -3.50 63.87
N THR A 364 2.50 -4.43 62.92
CA THR A 364 3.84 -4.74 62.39
C THR A 364 3.99 -4.34 60.92
N ASN A 365 4.88 -3.40 60.64
CA ASN A 365 5.25 -3.01 59.28
C ASN A 365 6.74 -3.27 59.06
N TYR A 366 7.06 -4.16 58.12
CA TYR A 366 8.42 -4.33 57.64
C TYR A 366 8.66 -3.41 56.45
N GLY A 367 9.77 -2.69 56.47
CA GLY A 367 10.32 -2.03 55.28
C GLY A 367 11.10 -3.02 54.42
N VAL A 368 11.94 -3.83 55.07
CA VAL A 368 12.68 -4.96 54.52
C VAL A 368 12.72 -6.04 55.61
N GLU A 369 12.42 -7.27 55.24
CA GLU A 369 12.62 -8.46 56.09
C GLU A 369 13.74 -9.30 55.45
N VAL A 370 14.72 -9.68 56.25
CA VAL A 370 15.85 -10.52 55.81
C VAL A 370 15.97 -11.67 56.78
N ASP A 371 15.66 -12.88 56.31
CA ASP A 371 15.80 -14.12 57.06
C ASP A 371 16.92 -14.98 56.46
N VAL A 372 17.84 -15.44 57.29
CA VAL A 372 18.98 -16.28 56.89
C VAL A 372 19.13 -17.39 57.92
N SER A 373 18.96 -18.64 57.47
CA SER A 373 19.02 -19.82 58.33
C SER A 373 19.63 -21.01 57.59
N GLY A 374 20.00 -22.05 58.34
CA GLY A 374 20.47 -23.33 57.80
C GLY A 374 21.98 -23.52 57.73
N ALA A 375 22.79 -22.50 58.02
CA ALA A 375 24.25 -22.61 58.14
C ALA A 375 24.75 -22.45 59.59
N ASN A 376 26.00 -22.86 59.85
CA ASN A 376 26.69 -22.66 61.13
C ASN A 376 26.88 -21.17 61.47
N GLU A 377 26.99 -20.32 60.45
CA GLU A 377 27.02 -18.87 60.55
C GLU A 377 26.10 -18.29 59.47
N ASN A 378 25.12 -17.50 59.89
CA ASN A 378 24.13 -16.88 59.01
C ASN A 378 24.29 -15.37 59.09
N ILE A 379 24.69 -14.73 57.99
CA ILE A 379 24.95 -13.29 57.93
C ILE A 379 23.85 -12.65 57.09
N ALA A 380 22.93 -11.94 57.74
CA ALA A 380 21.84 -11.23 57.06
C ALA A 380 22.29 -9.91 56.43
N ILE A 381 23.12 -9.15 57.15
CA ILE A 381 23.69 -7.88 56.70
C ILE A 381 25.13 -7.81 57.23
N ASP A 382 26.10 -7.65 56.32
CA ASP A 382 27.52 -7.43 56.65
C ASP A 382 27.89 -5.97 56.34
N ILE A 383 28.55 -5.28 57.28
CA ILE A 383 28.91 -3.87 57.18
C ILE A 383 30.40 -3.73 57.43
N LEU A 384 31.17 -3.70 56.35
CA LEU A 384 32.63 -3.72 56.43
C LEU A 384 33.26 -2.34 56.74
N ASN A 385 32.63 -1.24 56.31
CA ASN A 385 33.21 0.12 56.40
C ASN A 385 32.16 1.25 56.53
N GLY A 386 31.35 1.25 57.59
CA GLY A 386 30.39 2.33 57.82
C GLY A 386 29.55 2.15 59.08
N ASP A 387 28.71 3.16 59.36
CA ASP A 387 27.85 3.19 60.55
C ASP A 387 26.39 2.82 60.22
N VAL A 388 25.71 2.18 61.18
CA VAL A 388 24.25 2.06 61.16
C VAL A 388 23.64 3.24 61.90
N LYS A 389 23.02 4.16 61.16
CA LYS A 389 22.26 5.27 61.76
C LYS A 389 20.82 4.84 62.03
N LEU A 390 20.44 4.83 63.31
CA LEU A 390 19.07 4.66 63.75
C LEU A 390 18.49 6.04 64.10
N GLY A 391 17.25 6.30 63.69
CA GLY A 391 16.49 7.45 64.19
C GLY A 391 15.98 7.15 65.61
N ASN A 392 14.69 7.39 65.87
CA ASN A 392 14.05 7.08 67.16
C ASN A 392 13.71 5.58 67.33
N GLY A 393 14.34 4.70 66.55
CA GLY A 393 14.07 3.25 66.54
C GLY A 393 14.97 2.47 67.49
N VAL A 394 14.69 1.18 67.66
CA VAL A 394 15.50 0.24 68.45
C VAL A 394 15.96 -0.92 67.57
N VAL A 395 17.20 -1.41 67.75
CA VAL A 395 17.63 -2.70 67.21
C VAL A 395 17.07 -3.78 68.12
N LYS A 396 16.27 -4.70 67.57
CA LYS A 396 15.81 -5.89 68.29
C LYS A 396 16.53 -7.11 67.72
N GLY A 397 17.13 -7.93 68.58
CA GLY A 397 17.76 -9.20 68.19
C GLY A 397 19.19 -9.10 67.63
N GLY A 398 19.79 -7.91 67.54
CA GLY A 398 21.21 -7.73 67.25
C GLY A 398 22.04 -7.68 68.54
N ARG A 399 23.24 -8.26 68.51
CA ARG A 399 24.20 -8.34 69.63
C ARG A 399 24.86 -6.99 69.97
N TYR A 400 24.05 -5.95 70.14
CA TYR A 400 24.39 -4.66 70.71
C TYR A 400 23.08 -4.01 71.19
N VAL A 401 22.71 -4.31 72.43
CA VAL A 401 21.49 -3.76 73.04
C VAL A 401 21.88 -2.56 73.91
N LEU A 402 21.66 -1.34 73.42
CA LEU A 402 21.74 -0.13 74.22
C LEU A 402 20.35 0.16 74.82
N LYS A 403 20.13 -0.17 76.09
CA LYS A 403 18.88 0.16 76.80
C LYS A 403 19.00 1.51 77.51
N TYR A 404 18.05 2.42 77.22
CA TYR A 404 17.82 3.64 77.98
C TYR A 404 16.52 3.47 78.79
N THR A 405 16.57 3.58 80.11
CA THR A 405 15.36 3.56 80.95
C THR A 405 15.52 4.46 82.17
N SER A 406 14.45 5.17 82.51
CA SER A 406 14.42 6.23 83.52
C SER A 406 14.00 5.75 84.92
N SER A 407 13.72 4.45 85.11
CA SER A 407 13.41 3.85 86.42
C SER A 407 13.91 2.40 86.48
N LEU A 408 15.02 2.17 87.21
CA LEU A 408 15.74 0.90 87.28
C LEU A 408 15.66 0.20 88.65
N SER A 409 14.82 0.67 89.58
CA SER A 409 14.77 0.07 90.92
C SER A 409 14.33 -1.41 90.83
N GLY A 410 15.25 -2.34 91.08
CA GLY A 410 15.01 -3.77 91.01
C GLY A 410 15.10 -4.39 89.61
N TYR A 411 15.68 -3.70 88.62
CA TYR A 411 15.81 -4.20 87.24
C TYR A 411 16.61 -5.50 87.18
N GLN A 412 16.03 -6.51 86.52
CA GLN A 412 16.67 -7.80 86.28
C GLN A 412 17.50 -7.72 85.00
N ILE A 413 18.83 -7.84 85.11
CA ILE A 413 19.72 -7.89 83.96
C ILE A 413 19.51 -9.22 83.24
N GLY A 414 19.20 -9.15 81.95
CA GLY A 414 19.05 -10.32 81.09
C GLY A 414 20.37 -10.81 80.50
N ASP A 415 20.35 -12.00 79.90
CA ASP A 415 21.54 -12.59 79.27
C ASP A 415 22.07 -11.80 78.07
N ASP A 416 21.23 -10.97 77.43
CA ASP A 416 21.58 -10.14 76.27
C ASP A 416 22.03 -8.71 76.63
N ASP A 417 21.93 -8.31 77.90
CA ASP A 417 22.34 -6.98 78.32
C ASP A 417 23.88 -6.91 78.44
N GLU A 418 24.53 -6.04 77.67
CA GLU A 418 25.99 -5.87 77.67
C GLU A 418 26.44 -4.47 78.12
N TYR A 419 25.63 -3.43 77.85
CA TYR A 419 25.92 -2.05 78.26
C TYR A 419 24.67 -1.33 78.77
N ILE A 420 24.68 -0.92 80.03
CA ILE A 420 23.56 -0.29 80.74
C ILE A 420 23.95 1.14 81.14
N VAL A 421 23.10 2.11 80.82
CA VAL A 421 23.29 3.51 81.23
C VAL A 421 22.23 3.90 82.25
N CYS A 422 22.66 4.33 83.43
CA CYS A 422 21.82 4.70 84.56
C CYS A 422 21.79 6.24 84.71
N THR A 423 20.64 6.87 84.42
CA THR A 423 20.44 8.34 84.50
C THR A 423 19.57 8.77 85.68
N ASN A 424 19.26 7.86 86.60
CA ASN A 424 18.42 8.05 87.78
C ASN A 424 18.97 9.11 88.76
N SER A 425 18.07 9.83 89.42
CA SER A 425 18.39 10.78 90.50
C SER A 425 18.29 10.15 91.90
N SER A 426 17.46 9.11 92.07
CA SER A 426 17.35 8.29 93.29
C SER A 426 18.13 6.98 93.14
N LYS A 427 18.47 6.29 94.25
CA LYS A 427 19.14 4.98 94.17
C LYS A 427 18.32 3.97 93.36
N VAL A 428 18.99 3.17 92.53
CA VAL A 428 18.43 2.01 91.81
C VAL A 428 19.30 0.78 92.06
N ASP A 429 18.69 -0.41 92.05
CA ASP A 429 19.38 -1.68 92.21
C ASP A 429 19.20 -2.54 90.95
N LEU A 430 20.31 -2.97 90.35
CA LEU A 430 20.36 -3.88 89.22
C LEU A 430 20.67 -5.28 89.72
N LYS A 431 19.78 -6.23 89.45
CA LYS A 431 19.94 -7.63 89.79
C LYS A 431 20.69 -8.36 88.68
N LEU A 432 21.83 -8.94 89.02
CA LEU A 432 22.65 -9.71 88.08
C LEU A 432 21.93 -11.01 87.69
N PRO A 433 22.23 -11.59 86.50
CA PRO A 433 21.64 -12.85 86.08
C PRO A 433 21.82 -13.97 87.13
N ALA A 434 20.77 -14.76 87.34
CA ALA A 434 20.79 -15.92 88.24
C ALA A 434 21.56 -17.13 87.66
N THR A 435 21.70 -17.22 86.34
CA THR A 435 22.37 -18.33 85.64
C THR A 435 23.33 -17.83 84.54
N PRO A 436 24.35 -17.00 84.87
CA PRO A 436 25.26 -16.43 83.89
C PRO A 436 26.21 -17.49 83.31
N LYS A 437 26.57 -17.33 82.04
CA LYS A 437 27.69 -18.07 81.43
C LYS A 437 29.02 -17.55 81.97
N GLN A 438 30.01 -18.43 82.19
CA GLN A 438 31.37 -18.01 82.59
C GLN A 438 31.92 -17.01 81.56
N GLY A 439 32.43 -15.88 82.04
CA GLY A 439 32.90 -14.78 81.19
C GLY A 439 31.82 -13.78 80.75
N LYS A 440 30.55 -13.92 81.17
CA LYS A 440 29.53 -12.88 80.94
C LYS A 440 30.00 -11.57 81.55
N THR A 441 30.14 -10.54 80.72
CA THR A 441 30.52 -9.18 81.13
C THR A 441 29.38 -8.20 80.85
N ILE A 442 29.14 -7.30 81.81
CA ILE A 442 28.16 -6.23 81.74
C ILE A 442 28.88 -4.93 82.08
N TRP A 443 28.71 -3.92 81.24
CA TRP A 443 29.19 -2.57 81.49
C TRP A 443 28.03 -1.72 82.02
N VAL A 444 28.25 -1.03 83.14
CA VAL A 444 27.24 -0.15 83.74
C VAL A 444 27.83 1.25 83.88
N LYS A 445 27.27 2.21 83.16
CA LYS A 445 27.62 3.62 83.23
C LYS A 445 26.61 4.38 84.07
N GLN A 446 27.05 4.96 85.19
CA GLN A 446 26.25 5.90 85.97
C GLN A 446 26.44 7.32 85.42
N LEU A 447 25.37 7.93 84.91
CA LEU A 447 25.31 9.34 84.49
C LEU A 447 24.44 10.20 85.41
N GLY A 448 23.46 9.61 86.08
CA GLY A 448 22.56 10.30 87.01
C GLY A 448 23.18 10.54 88.40
N SER A 449 22.50 11.36 89.22
CA SER A 449 22.95 11.69 90.58
C SER A 449 22.61 10.63 91.65
N GLY A 450 21.80 9.63 91.29
CA GLY A 450 21.39 8.52 92.14
C GLY A 450 22.34 7.32 92.05
N MET A 451 22.52 6.62 93.17
CA MET A 451 23.43 5.48 93.32
C MET A 451 22.95 4.26 92.50
N VAL A 452 23.85 3.40 92.04
CA VAL A 452 23.48 2.16 91.33
C VAL A 452 24.02 0.94 92.09
N GLY A 453 23.14 0.22 92.78
CA GLY A 453 23.47 -1.06 93.40
C GLY A 453 23.53 -2.18 92.36
N ILE A 454 24.47 -3.09 92.55
CA ILE A 454 24.68 -4.29 91.75
C ILE A 454 24.47 -5.48 92.68
N ILE A 455 23.40 -6.23 92.45
CA ILE A 455 22.88 -7.23 93.36
C ILE A 455 23.03 -8.62 92.72
N PRO A 456 24.03 -9.42 93.11
CA PRO A 456 24.07 -10.85 92.83
C PRO A 456 22.77 -11.55 93.25
N GLN A 457 22.39 -12.60 92.53
CA GLN A 457 21.19 -13.37 92.82
C GLN A 457 21.50 -14.77 93.34
N GLY A 458 20.56 -15.31 94.13
CA GLY A 458 20.73 -16.62 94.75
C GLY A 458 21.94 -16.65 95.67
N ASN A 459 22.76 -17.72 95.57
CA ASN A 459 23.99 -17.87 96.35
C ASN A 459 25.21 -17.18 95.70
N HIS A 460 25.00 -16.32 94.70
CA HIS A 460 26.10 -15.63 94.02
C HIS A 460 26.61 -14.46 94.87
N LYS A 461 27.89 -14.10 94.69
CA LYS A 461 28.56 -13.03 95.47
C LYS A 461 29.33 -12.08 94.56
N MET A 462 29.59 -10.88 95.06
CA MET A 462 30.60 -9.99 94.49
C MET A 462 31.97 -10.35 95.07
N TYR A 463 32.94 -10.72 94.25
CA TYR A 463 34.30 -11.00 94.69
C TYR A 463 35.20 -9.78 94.50
N TYR A 464 35.82 -9.33 95.58
CA TYR A 464 36.77 -8.22 95.56
C TYR A 464 37.89 -8.43 96.58
N ARG A 465 39.15 -8.35 96.13
CA ARG A 465 40.38 -8.44 96.97
C ARG A 465 40.38 -9.60 97.98
N GLY A 466 39.93 -10.79 97.57
CA GLY A 466 39.95 -11.99 98.42
C GLY A 466 38.68 -12.25 99.23
N SER A 467 37.75 -11.29 99.26
CA SER A 467 36.50 -11.37 100.02
C SER A 467 35.28 -11.46 99.13
N ASN A 468 34.22 -12.09 99.65
CA ASN A 468 32.91 -12.22 99.01
C ASN A 468 31.91 -11.27 99.67
N TYR A 469 31.18 -10.50 98.87
CA TYR A 469 30.22 -9.49 99.32
C TYR A 469 28.81 -9.77 98.78
N ASN A 470 27.77 -9.39 99.54
CA ASN A 470 26.37 -9.53 99.11
C ASN A 470 25.96 -8.56 98.00
N TRP A 471 26.62 -7.41 97.90
CA TRP A 471 26.32 -6.42 96.86
C TRP A 471 27.55 -5.61 96.47
N GLY A 472 27.50 -5.08 95.24
CA GLY A 472 28.38 -4.03 94.75
C GLY A 472 27.59 -2.73 94.61
N LEU A 473 28.25 -1.60 94.60
CA LEU A 473 27.60 -0.30 94.53
C LEU A 473 28.46 0.65 93.70
N ILE A 474 27.89 1.18 92.64
CA ILE A 474 28.45 2.29 91.88
C ILE A 474 27.96 3.57 92.55
N ASN A 475 28.84 4.16 93.37
CA ASN A 475 28.62 5.45 94.01
C ASN A 475 29.91 5.94 94.69
N ASP A 476 30.68 6.76 94.00
CA ASP A 476 31.60 7.65 94.67
C ASP A 476 31.45 9.06 94.09
N LYS A 477 30.91 9.97 94.90
CA LYS A 477 30.74 11.39 94.55
C LYS A 477 31.99 12.20 94.86
N SER A 478 33.13 11.58 95.15
CA SER A 478 34.38 12.31 95.27
C SER A 478 34.80 12.81 93.87
N GLY A 479 34.46 14.06 93.55
CA GLY A 479 34.93 14.76 92.34
C GLY A 479 33.94 14.87 91.16
N GLY A 480 32.68 14.43 91.29
CA GLY A 480 31.66 14.62 90.24
C GLY A 480 31.84 13.76 88.97
N VAL A 481 32.64 12.70 89.05
CA VAL A 481 32.99 11.84 87.91
C VAL A 481 31.91 10.79 87.68
N THR A 482 31.54 10.58 86.41
CA THR A 482 30.59 9.54 86.01
C THR A 482 31.30 8.18 86.00
N VAL A 483 30.83 7.20 86.77
CA VAL A 483 31.55 5.92 86.92
C VAL A 483 31.13 4.92 85.84
N LEU A 484 32.12 4.31 85.16
CA LEU A 484 31.90 3.13 84.30
C LEU A 484 32.44 1.88 85.00
N ALA A 485 31.52 0.97 85.36
CA ALA A 485 31.85 -0.30 85.99
C ALA A 485 31.73 -1.45 84.99
N MET A 486 32.72 -2.33 84.97
CA MET A 486 32.71 -3.61 84.26
C MET A 486 32.48 -4.73 85.27
N ILE A 487 31.38 -5.47 85.12
CA ILE A 487 30.95 -6.53 86.01
C ILE A 487 31.01 -7.85 85.24
N THR A 488 31.86 -8.78 85.67
CA THR A 488 32.13 -10.04 84.95
C THR A 488 31.89 -11.24 85.83
N PHE A 489 31.14 -12.22 85.35
CA PHE A 489 30.98 -13.50 86.04
C PHE A 489 32.22 -14.37 85.83
N ILE A 490 32.89 -14.72 86.91
CA ILE A 490 34.17 -15.44 86.86
C ILE A 490 34.07 -16.93 87.22
N GLY A 491 32.88 -17.41 87.61
CA GLY A 491 32.66 -18.80 88.03
C GLY A 491 32.79 -18.99 89.54
N ASN A 492 33.06 -20.22 89.98
CA ASN A 492 33.15 -20.56 91.40
C ASN A 492 34.52 -20.15 92.00
N VAL A 493 34.50 -19.28 93.00
CA VAL A 493 35.68 -18.82 93.73
C VAL A 493 35.35 -18.81 95.22
N ASN A 494 36.24 -19.39 96.04
CA ASN A 494 36.08 -19.48 97.50
C ASN A 494 34.72 -20.06 97.94
N GLY A 495 34.22 -21.07 97.22
CA GLY A 495 32.98 -21.78 97.56
C GLY A 495 31.68 -21.08 97.15
N ALA A 496 31.74 -19.95 96.45
CA ALA A 496 30.59 -19.24 95.91
C ALA A 496 30.75 -18.94 94.41
N ASN A 497 29.64 -18.83 93.69
CA ASN A 497 29.66 -18.35 92.31
C ASN A 497 29.80 -16.83 92.32
N CYS A 498 30.87 -16.31 91.72
CA CYS A 498 31.31 -14.95 91.94
C CYS A 498 31.25 -14.08 90.68
N TRP A 499 30.87 -12.83 90.90
CA TRP A 499 31.00 -11.72 89.97
C TRP A 499 32.11 -10.80 90.42
N VAL A 500 33.01 -10.40 89.53
CA VAL A 500 34.00 -9.35 89.80
C VAL A 500 33.49 -8.05 89.20
N MET A 501 33.59 -6.98 89.96
CA MET A 501 33.28 -5.64 89.50
C MET A 501 34.53 -4.77 89.60
N ASN A 502 34.93 -4.23 88.46
CA ASN A 502 36.02 -3.26 88.35
C ASN A 502 35.46 -1.97 87.77
N THR A 503 36.16 -0.88 87.99
CA THR A 503 35.89 0.38 87.30
C THR A 503 37.17 0.89 86.67
N MET A 504 37.02 1.64 85.57
CA MET A 504 38.14 2.36 84.96
C MET A 504 38.53 3.60 85.77
N ASP A 505 37.67 4.03 86.69
CA ASP A 505 37.91 5.16 87.58
C ASP A 505 38.65 4.67 88.85
N VAL A 506 39.63 5.43 89.34
CA VAL A 506 40.46 5.03 90.49
C VAL A 506 39.64 4.91 91.80
N ALA A 507 38.47 5.55 91.83
CA ALA A 507 37.46 5.50 92.87
C ALA A 507 36.07 5.47 92.21
N GLY A 508 35.01 5.00 92.88
CA GLY A 508 33.69 4.89 92.23
C GLY A 508 32.81 3.74 92.68
N ILE A 509 33.42 2.69 93.24
CA ILE A 509 32.73 1.45 93.59
C ILE A 509 32.94 1.08 95.06
N LYS A 510 31.89 0.52 95.66
CA LYS A 510 31.90 0.00 97.04
C LYS A 510 31.30 -1.40 97.07
N PHE A 511 31.65 -2.15 98.10
CA PHE A 511 31.14 -3.49 98.35
C PHE A 511 30.69 -3.58 99.81
N GLY A 512 29.69 -4.41 100.09
CA GLY A 512 29.20 -4.62 101.44
C GLY A 512 28.29 -5.83 101.58
N ASP A 513 27.97 -6.13 102.83
CA ASP A 513 27.22 -7.32 103.23
C ASP A 513 25.88 -7.04 103.91
N ASP A 514 25.62 -5.76 104.21
CA ASP A 514 24.56 -5.30 105.10
C ASP A 514 23.29 -4.89 104.36
#